data_AF-A0A7X4D015-F1
#
_entry.id   AF-A0A7X4D015-F1
#
_cell.length_a   1.000
_cell.length_b   1.000
_cell.length_c   1.000
_cell.angle_alpha   90.00
_cell.angle_beta   90.00
_cell.angle_gamma   90.00
#
_symmetry.space_group_name_H-M   'P 1'
#
loop_
_entity.id
_entity.type
_entity.pdbx_description
1 polymer ?
#
loop_
_entity_poly.entity_id
_entity_poly.type
_entity_poly.pdbx_seq_one_letter_code
_entity_poly.pdbx_strand_id
1 'polypeptide(L)' 'ARYLLDIANQIEGEELKFELADSGSPTVIRDLADEASLYVLMPMRV' A
#
# COMPACT_ATOMS: atom_id res chain seq x y z
N ALA A 1 -7.39 9.30 0.67
CA ALA A 1 -8.29 8.17 0.36
C ALA A 1 -8.14 7.66 -1.08
N ARG A 2 -8.14 8.53 -2.10
CA ARG A 2 -8.09 8.12 -3.52
C ARG A 2 -6.96 7.14 -3.87
N TYR A 3 -5.73 7.42 -3.45
CA TYR A 3 -4.58 6.55 -3.73
C TYR A 3 -4.69 5.13 -3.18
N LEU A 4 -5.32 4.95 -2.00
CA LEU A 4 -5.52 3.60 -1.44
C LEU A 4 -6.54 2.80 -2.24
N LEU A 5 -7.60 3.45 -2.74
CA LEU A 5 -8.59 2.80 -3.58
C LEU A 5 -8.01 2.43 -4.95
N ASP A 6 -7.15 3.27 -5.50
CA ASP A 6 -6.50 2.98 -6.78
C ASP A 6 -5.56 1.78 -6.65
N ILE A 7 -4.79 1.69 -5.56
CA ILE A 7 -3.95 0.52 -5.25
C ILE A 7 -4.81 -0.73 -5.07
N ALA A 8 -5.86 -0.66 -4.24
CA ALA A 8 -6.75 -1.81 -3.97
C ALA A 8 -7.43 -2.36 -5.23
N ASN A 9 -7.71 -1.53 -6.24
CA ASN A 9 -8.27 -1.98 -7.52
C ASN A 9 -7.24 -2.64 -8.45
N GLN A 10 -5.95 -2.51 -8.17
CA GLN A 10 -4.86 -3.08 -8.98
C GLN A 10 -4.34 -4.41 -8.43
N ILE A 11 -4.77 -4.78 -7.22
CA ILE A 11 -4.36 -5.99 -6.54
C ILE A 11 -5.22 -7.17 -7.00
N GLU A 12 -4.56 -8.25 -7.36
CA GLU A 12 -5.21 -9.49 -7.81
C GLU A 12 -5.44 -10.47 -6.64
N GLY A 13 -4.62 -10.37 -5.58
CA GLY A 13 -4.76 -11.18 -4.37
C GLY A 13 -5.93 -10.78 -3.46
N GLU A 14 -6.39 -11.70 -2.62
CA GLU A 14 -7.44 -11.43 -1.63
C GLU A 14 -6.93 -10.67 -0.40
N GLU A 15 -5.63 -10.76 -0.11
CA GLU A 15 -5.04 -10.23 1.12
C GLU A 15 -3.88 -9.27 0.85
N LEU A 16 -3.82 -8.23 1.68
CA LEU A 16 -2.79 -7.20 1.62
C LEU A 16 -2.13 -7.00 2.96
N LYS A 17 -0.82 -6.79 2.91
CA LYS A 17 -0.03 -6.42 4.07
C LYS A 17 0.37 -4.96 4.00
N PHE A 18 0.00 -4.21 5.03
CA PHE A 18 0.40 -2.83 5.24
C PHE A 18 1.54 -2.77 6.25
N GLU A 19 2.66 -2.19 5.84
CA GLU A 19 3.81 -1.91 6.71
C GLU A 19 3.86 -0.40 6.95
N LEU A 20 3.47 0.00 8.17
CA LEU A 20 3.46 1.38 8.64
C LEU A 20 4.60 1.59 9.62
N ALA A 21 5.31 2.71 9.48
CA ALA A 21 6.33 3.15 10.43
C ALA A 21 5.78 4.30 11.29
N ASP A 22 6.18 5.53 11.02
CA ASP A 22 5.65 6.75 11.65
C ASP A 22 4.84 7.60 10.64
N SER A 23 4.15 8.63 11.12
CA SER A 23 3.27 9.48 10.30
C SER A 23 3.99 10.32 9.23
N GLY A 24 5.31 10.47 9.34
CA GLY A 24 6.15 11.15 8.34
C GLY A 24 6.79 10.19 7.34
N SER A 25 6.67 8.88 7.58
CA SER A 25 7.29 7.85 6.78
C SER A 25 6.37 7.31 5.68
N PRO A 26 6.92 6.81 4.57
CA PRO A 26 6.15 6.10 3.55
C PRO A 26 5.45 4.87 4.13
N THR A 27 4.23 4.61 3.66
CA THR A 27 3.54 3.33 3.88
C THR A 27 3.90 2.38 2.75
N VAL A 28 4.34 1.17 3.10
CA VAL A 28 4.61 0.11 2.13
C VAL A 28 3.43 -0.86 2.12
N ILE A 29 2.97 -1.23 0.93
CA ILE A 29 1.85 -2.15 0.72
C ILE A 29 2.34 -3.28 -0.18
N ARG A 30 2.09 -4.52 0.23
CA ARG A 30 2.46 -5.74 -0.47
C ARG A 30 1.23 -6.60 -0.71
N ASP A 31 1.15 -7.18 -1.90
CA ASP A 31 0.23 -8.29 -2.19
C ASP A 31 0.81 -9.58 -1.61
N LEU A 32 0.00 -10.36 -0.88
CA LEU A 32 0.42 -11.64 -0.33
C LEU A 32 0.34 -12.78 -1.35
N ALA A 33 -0.44 -12.61 -2.42
CA ALA A 33 -0.51 -13.57 -3.52
C ALA A 33 0.62 -13.35 -4.56
N ASP A 34 1.19 -12.14 -4.62
CA ASP A 34 2.30 -11.79 -5.51
C ASP A 34 3.35 -10.91 -4.81
N GLU A 35 4.41 -11.54 -4.30
CA GLU A 35 5.51 -10.84 -3.62
C GLU A 35 6.33 -9.91 -4.54
N ALA A 36 6.17 -10.01 -5.87
CA ALA A 36 6.84 -9.11 -6.81
C ALA A 36 6.14 -7.73 -6.89
N SER A 37 4.89 -7.64 -6.45
CA SER A 37 4.08 -6.43 -6.48
C SER A 37 4.25 -5.60 -5.20
N LEU A 38 4.95 -4.46 -5.34
CA LEU A 38 5.26 -3.52 -4.25
C LEU A 38 4.70 -2.13 -4.54
N TYR A 39 3.88 -1.62 -3.63
CA TYR A 39 3.33 -0.26 -3.70
C TYR A 39 3.87 0.58 -2.55
N VAL A 40 4.25 1.81 -2.86
CA VAL A 40 4.74 2.79 -1.87
C VAL A 40 3.84 4.01 -1.89
N LEU A 41 3.23 4.32 -0.75
CA LEU A 41 2.40 5.49 -0.55
C LEU A 41 3.14 6.50 0.31
N MET A 42 3.40 7.69 -0.23
CA MET A 42 3.99 8.80 0.53
C MET A 42 2.93 9.45 1.43
N PRO A 43 3.26 9.79 2.68
CA PRO A 43 2.34 10.51 3.55
C PRO A 43 2.11 11.90 2.98
N MET A 44 0.85 12.33 2.98
CA MET A 44 0.52 13.73 2.74
C MET A 44 0.52 14.45 4.08
N ARG A 45 1.21 15.59 4.17
CA ARG A 45 1.05 16.49 5.31
C ARG A 45 -0.41 16.92 5.36
N VAL A 46 -1.09 16.59 6.46
CA VAL A 46 -2.44 17.05 6.78
C VAL A 46 -2.37 18.26 7.69
#